data_AF-A0A0P9MHC5-F1
#
_entry.id   AF-A0A0P9MHC5-F1
#
_cell.length_a   1.000
_cell.length_b   1.000
_cell.length_c   1.000
_cell.angle_alpha   90.00
_cell.angle_beta   90.00
_cell.angle_gamma   90.00
#
_symmetry.space_group_name_H-M   'P 1'
#
loop_
_entity.id
_entity.type
_entity.pdbx_description
1 polymer ?
#
loop_
_entity_poly.entity_id
_entity_poly.type
_entity_poly.pdbx_seq_one_letter_code
_entity_poly.pdbx_strand_id
1 'polypeptide(L)'
;GLTQFEIAGRQLSLSNEKGRCVLNRAGDPPVKMDMQWPCRFSENKQLNVRIEDHRQSLVFMVERSVPMPAPSTDCLTDLQAVRLFKGQLEIAPSIRVGGCGPGLWDQKLFIWYFAKETLKKVS
;
A
#
# COMPACT_ATOMS: atom_id res chain seq x y z
N GLY A 1 -8.98 -10.30 -1.92
CA GLY A 1 -8.46 -9.15 -1.17
C GLY A 1 -9.20 -7.90 -1.62
N LEU A 2 -9.28 -6.88 -0.77
CA LEU A 2 -9.92 -5.63 -1.13
C LEU A 2 -9.16 -4.90 -2.24
N THR A 3 -9.86 -4.45 -3.27
CA THR A 3 -9.29 -3.68 -4.39
C THR A 3 -9.89 -2.30 -4.54
N GLN A 4 -10.82 -1.91 -3.65
CA GLN A 4 -11.44 -0.59 -3.65
C GLN A 4 -11.85 -0.19 -2.23
N PHE A 5 -11.77 1.10 -1.91
CA PHE A 5 -12.26 1.70 -0.67
C PHE A 5 -12.41 3.22 -0.83
N GLU A 6 -13.16 3.85 0.06
CA GLU A 6 -13.28 5.31 0.12
C GLU A 6 -12.31 5.88 1.16
N ILE A 7 -11.66 7.00 0.83
CA ILE A 7 -10.86 7.78 1.78
C ILE A 7 -10.98 9.27 1.47
N ALA A 8 -11.23 10.07 2.50
CA ALA A 8 -11.47 11.50 2.39
C ALA A 8 -12.56 11.86 1.34
N GLY A 9 -13.67 11.10 1.32
CA GLY A 9 -14.80 11.31 0.43
C GLY A 9 -14.54 11.00 -1.05
N ARG A 10 -13.43 10.32 -1.37
CA ARG A 10 -13.08 9.92 -2.73
C ARG A 10 -12.84 8.41 -2.81
N GLN A 11 -13.39 7.79 -3.84
CA GLN A 11 -13.17 6.38 -4.13
C GLN A 11 -11.76 6.16 -4.66
N LEU A 12 -11.05 5.19 -4.07
CA LEU A 12 -9.80 4.63 -4.57
C LEU A 12 -10.06 3.22 -5.09
N SER A 13 -9.30 2.82 -6.12
CA SER A 13 -9.34 1.46 -6.66
C SER A 13 -7.99 1.02 -7.22
N LEU A 14 -7.75 -0.29 -7.18
CA LEU A 14 -6.62 -0.97 -7.81
C LEU A 14 -7.08 -1.58 -9.13
N SER A 15 -6.32 -1.36 -10.19
CA SER A 15 -6.55 -1.94 -11.50
C SER A 15 -5.31 -2.62 -12.06
N ASN A 16 -5.52 -3.45 -13.09
CA ASN A 16 -4.47 -4.06 -13.88
C ASN A 16 -4.19 -3.20 -15.11
N GLU A 17 -2.99 -2.65 -15.22
CA GLU A 17 -2.50 -2.04 -16.46
C GLU A 17 -1.23 -2.77 -16.90
N LYS A 18 -1.31 -3.50 -18.03
CA LYS A 18 -0.20 -4.25 -18.61
C LYS A 18 0.51 -5.20 -17.62
N GLY A 19 -0.28 -5.87 -16.77
CA GLY A 19 0.23 -6.83 -15.77
C GLY A 19 0.71 -6.17 -14.47
N ARG A 20 0.68 -4.84 -14.36
CA ARG A 20 1.11 -4.11 -13.15
C ARG A 20 -0.07 -3.52 -12.41
N CYS A 21 0.13 -3.34 -11.11
CA CYS A 21 -0.85 -2.66 -10.27
C CYS A 21 -0.83 -1.16 -10.50
N VAL A 22 -2.02 -0.59 -10.64
CA VAL A 22 -2.24 0.85 -10.76
C VAL A 22 -3.27 1.27 -9.73
N LEU A 23 -2.94 2.31 -8.98
CA LEU A 23 -3.84 2.97 -8.04
C LEU A 23 -4.56 4.12 -8.74
N ASN A 24 -5.89 4.07 -8.72
CA ASN A 24 -6.75 5.09 -9.31
C ASN A 24 -7.48 5.84 -8.21
N ARG A 25 -7.64 7.15 -8.40
CA ARG A 25 -8.50 7.99 -7.58
C ARG A 25 -9.23 8.95 -8.49
N ALA A 26 -10.56 9.01 -8.36
CA ALA A 26 -11.40 9.81 -9.26
C ALA A 26 -10.96 11.27 -9.27
N GLY A 27 -10.51 11.79 -10.42
CA GLY A 27 -10.05 13.18 -10.60
C GLY A 27 -8.53 13.37 -10.59
N ASP A 28 -7.74 12.33 -10.33
CA ASP A 28 -6.28 12.40 -10.36
C ASP A 28 -5.68 11.50 -11.46
N PRO A 29 -4.43 11.76 -11.89
CA PRO A 29 -3.67 10.83 -12.69
C PRO A 29 -3.50 9.48 -11.97
N PRO A 30 -3.60 8.34 -12.68
CA PRO A 30 -3.32 7.04 -12.11
C PRO A 30 -1.88 6.92 -11.63
N VAL A 31 -1.68 6.25 -10.50
CA VAL A 31 -0.36 6.05 -9.89
C VAL A 31 0.08 4.60 -10.10
N LYS A 32 1.19 4.41 -10.80
CA LYS A 32 1.75 3.07 -11.04
C LYS A 32 2.44 2.56 -9.79
N MET A 33 2.05 1.37 -9.36
CA MET A 33 2.64 0.69 -8.21
C MET A 33 3.87 -0.10 -8.65
N ASP A 34 4.82 -0.23 -7.74
CA ASP A 34 6.02 -1.02 -7.95
C ASP A 34 5.81 -2.51 -7.62
N MET A 35 4.75 -3.09 -8.19
CA MET A 35 4.41 -4.50 -8.06
C MET A 35 3.52 -4.97 -9.21
N GLN A 36 3.51 -6.29 -9.42
CA GLN A 36 2.68 -6.93 -10.44
C GLN A 36 1.23 -7.11 -9.98
N TRP A 37 0.30 -7.26 -10.91
CA TRP A 37 -1.10 -7.66 -10.67
C TRP A 37 -1.25 -9.19 -10.53
N PRO A 38 -2.06 -9.74 -9.62
CA PRO A 38 -3.00 -9.07 -8.71
C PRO A 38 -2.35 -8.54 -7.44
N CYS A 39 -2.75 -7.33 -7.03
CA CYS A 39 -2.48 -6.78 -5.71
C CYS A 39 -3.80 -6.42 -5.02
N ARG A 40 -3.71 -6.12 -3.74
CA ARG A 40 -4.84 -5.78 -2.86
C ARG A 40 -4.42 -4.69 -1.89
N PHE A 41 -5.39 -4.04 -1.26
CA PHE A 41 -5.14 -3.25 -0.08
C PHE A 41 -4.90 -4.16 1.12
N SER A 42 -3.99 -3.73 1.99
CA SER A 42 -3.74 -4.38 3.27
C SER A 42 -4.95 -4.17 4.20
N GLU A 43 -5.31 -5.21 4.93
CA GLU A 43 -6.55 -5.27 5.70
C GLU A 43 -6.25 -5.19 7.20
N ASN A 44 -7.16 -4.57 7.96
CA ASN A 44 -7.16 -4.64 9.42
C ASN A 44 -7.86 -5.92 9.91
N LYS A 45 -7.93 -6.12 11.24
CA LYS A 45 -8.57 -7.31 11.84
C LYS A 45 -10.06 -7.42 11.54
N GLN A 46 -10.70 -6.34 11.10
CA GLN A 46 -12.11 -6.27 10.72
C GLN A 46 -12.32 -6.48 9.21
N LEU A 47 -11.29 -6.89 8.47
CA LEU A 47 -11.34 -7.11 7.02
C LEU A 47 -11.70 -5.84 6.23
N ASN A 48 -11.37 -4.67 6.79
CA ASN A 48 -11.45 -3.38 6.10
C ASN A 48 -10.04 -2.92 5.72
N VAL A 49 -9.93 -2.00 4.75
CA VAL A 49 -8.63 -1.41 4.41
C VAL A 49 -8.03 -0.77 5.66
N ARG A 50 -6.78 -1.14 5.97
CA ARG A 50 -6.06 -0.56 7.09
C ARG A 50 -5.53 0.82 6.71
N ILE A 51 -5.96 1.82 7.48
CA ILE A 51 -5.54 3.21 7.34
C ILE A 51 -4.89 3.62 8.66
N GLU A 52 -3.68 4.15 8.56
CA GLU A 52 -2.91 4.70 9.67
C GLU A 52 -2.91 6.23 9.56
N ASP A 53 -3.29 6.92 10.64
CA ASP A 53 -3.06 8.36 10.73
C ASP A 53 -1.62 8.62 11.19
N HIS A 54 -0.89 9.41 10.42
CA HIS A 54 0.45 9.84 10.77
C HIS A 54 0.68 11.28 10.34
N ARG A 55 0.94 12.19 11.30
CA ARG A 55 1.35 13.59 11.03
C ARG A 55 0.46 14.29 9.99
N GLN A 56 -0.85 14.29 10.22
CA GLN A 56 -1.86 14.91 9.34
C GLN A 56 -1.91 14.29 7.94
N SER A 57 -1.60 13.00 7.85
CA SER A 57 -1.72 12.24 6.61
C SER A 57 -2.30 10.88 6.88
N LEU A 58 -3.06 10.39 5.92
CA LEU A 58 -3.65 9.06 5.99
C LEU A 58 -2.78 8.13 5.15
N VAL A 59 -2.30 7.06 5.76
CA VAL A 59 -1.40 6.10 5.13
C VAL A 59 -2.08 4.76 5.04
N PHE A 60 -2.11 4.18 3.84
CA PHE A 60 -2.59 2.82 3.60
C PHE A 60 -1.52 2.04 2.84
N MET A 61 -1.70 0.74 2.68
CA MET A 61 -0.72 -0.11 2.04
C MET A 61 -1.35 -0.97 0.96
N VAL A 62 -0.65 -1.11 -0.15
CA VAL A 62 -0.95 -2.07 -1.20
C VAL A 62 0.04 -3.22 -1.06
N GLU A 63 -0.47 -4.44 -1.21
CA GLU A 63 0.32 -5.66 -1.06
C GLU A 63 0.03 -6.68 -2.18
N ARG A 64 1.05 -7.49 -2.48
CA ARG A 64 0.95 -8.68 -3.32
C ARG A 64 1.75 -9.80 -2.70
N SER A 65 1.09 -10.90 -2.37
CA SER A 65 1.76 -12.14 -1.92
C SER A 65 1.85 -13.15 -3.06
N VAL A 66 3.02 -13.76 -3.19
CA VAL A 66 3.27 -14.89 -4.10
C VAL A 66 3.76 -16.08 -3.26
N PRO A 67 3.07 -17.24 -3.29
CA PRO A 67 3.54 -18.44 -2.61
C PRO A 67 4.93 -18.85 -3.09
N MET A 68 5.81 -19.23 -2.16
CA MET A 68 7.10 -19.81 -2.52
C MET A 68 6.92 -21.25 -3.04
N PRO A 69 7.85 -21.74 -3.89
CA PRO A 69 7.82 -23.11 -4.35
C PRO A 69 7.89 -24.12 -3.20
N ALA A 70 7.28 -25.30 -3.39
CA ALA A 70 7.41 -26.42 -2.47
C ALA A 70 8.90 -26.75 -2.21
N PRO A 71 9.28 -27.18 -1.00
CA PRO A 71 8.41 -27.58 0.11
C PRO A 71 7.96 -26.42 1.02
N SER A 72 8.27 -25.17 0.67
CA SER A 72 7.88 -24.01 1.49
C SER A 72 6.37 -23.81 1.51
N THR A 73 5.84 -23.45 2.68
CA THR A 73 4.46 -22.96 2.86
C THR A 73 4.38 -21.45 2.95
N ASP A 74 5.52 -20.76 2.97
CA ASP A 74 5.60 -19.30 3.07
C ASP A 74 5.35 -18.61 1.73
N CYS A 75 5.14 -17.29 1.79
CA CYS A 75 5.01 -16.41 0.64
C CYS A 75 6.11 -15.34 0.66
N LEU A 76 6.42 -14.81 -0.52
CA LEU A 76 7.07 -13.51 -0.65
C LEU A 76 6.00 -12.46 -0.89
N THR A 77 5.97 -11.43 -0.06
CA THR A 77 5.01 -10.34 -0.18
C THR A 77 5.70 -9.04 -0.51
N ASP A 78 5.29 -8.42 -1.62
CA ASP A 78 5.61 -7.04 -1.96
C ASP A 78 4.64 -6.12 -1.23
N LEU A 79 5.17 -5.09 -0.58
CA LEU A 79 4.42 -4.08 0.15
C LEU A 79 4.80 -2.70 -0.37
N GLN A 80 3.81 -1.83 -0.54
CA GLN A 80 4.05 -0.44 -0.89
C GLN A 80 3.05 0.47 -0.18
N ALA A 81 3.58 1.32 0.71
CA ALA A 81 2.77 2.29 1.42
C ALA A 81 2.43 3.49 0.51
N VAL A 82 1.24 4.02 0.71
CA VAL A 82 0.74 5.21 0.01
C VAL A 82 0.19 6.16 1.05
N ARG A 83 0.60 7.42 0.97
CA ARG A 83 0.17 8.48 1.86
C ARG A 83 -0.69 9.47 1.11
N LEU A 84 -1.85 9.78 1.68
CA LEU A 84 -2.65 10.94 1.31
C LEU A 84 -2.21 12.13 2.18
N PHE A 85 -1.49 13.07 1.57
CA PHE A 85 -1.03 14.29 2.24
C PHE A 85 -1.42 15.52 1.45
N LYS A 86 -2.04 16.50 2.10
CA LYS A 86 -2.50 17.75 1.48
C LYS A 86 -3.30 17.52 0.19
N GLY A 87 -4.14 16.47 0.20
CA GLY A 87 -4.97 16.11 -0.94
C GLY A 87 -4.25 15.39 -2.08
N GLN A 88 -2.96 15.10 -1.99
CA GLN A 88 -2.16 14.39 -3.00
C GLN A 88 -1.78 12.98 -2.55
N LEU A 89 -1.64 12.06 -3.50
CA LEU A 89 -1.13 10.70 -3.25
C LEU A 89 0.38 10.68 -3.45
N GLU A 90 1.09 10.24 -2.42
CA GLU A 90 2.54 10.03 -2.41
C GLU A 90 2.82 8.54 -2.20
N ILE A 91 3.69 7.94 -3.03
CA ILE A 91 4.06 6.52 -2.92
C ILE A 91 5.41 6.37 -2.25
N ALA A 92 5.51 5.45 -1.29
CA ALA A 92 6.77 5.01 -0.74
C ALA A 92 7.47 4.04 -1.73
N PRO A 93 8.79 3.82 -1.59
CA PRO A 93 9.46 2.68 -2.21
C PRO A 93 8.77 1.35 -1.84
N SER A 94 8.79 0.39 -2.75
CA SER A 94 8.35 -0.97 -2.47
C SER A 94 9.35 -1.68 -1.55
N ILE A 95 8.84 -2.59 -0.71
CA ILE A 95 9.64 -3.52 0.09
C ILE A 95 9.14 -4.94 -0.10
N ARG A 96 10.03 -5.91 0.06
CA ARG A 96 9.69 -7.33 0.02
C ARG A 96 9.93 -7.97 1.38
N VAL A 97 8.94 -8.71 1.86
CA VAL A 97 8.98 -9.42 3.15
C VAL A 97 8.68 -10.91 2.96
N GLY A 98 9.23 -11.74 3.82
CA GLY A 98 8.83 -13.14 3.95
C GLY A 98 7.59 -13.24 4.83
N GLY A 99 6.51 -13.80 4.30
CA GLY A 99 5.22 -13.96 4.97
C GLY A 99 4.06 -13.81 4.01
N CYS A 100 2.95 -14.50 4.29
CA CYS A 100 1.74 -14.45 3.48
C CYS A 100 0.77 -13.35 3.93
N GLY A 101 0.15 -12.68 2.95
CA GLY A 101 -0.92 -11.71 3.16
C GLY A 101 -2.33 -12.33 3.14
N PRO A 102 -3.36 -11.68 3.73
CA PRO A 102 -3.28 -10.37 4.39
C PRO A 102 -2.57 -10.47 5.74
N GLY A 103 -1.47 -9.72 5.87
CA GLY A 103 -0.67 -9.71 7.07
C GLY A 103 -1.11 -8.58 7.99
N LEU A 104 -1.14 -8.84 9.30
CA LEU A 104 -1.16 -7.77 10.30
C LEU A 104 0.24 -7.18 10.42
N TRP A 105 0.67 -6.50 9.37
CA TRP A 105 2.01 -5.92 9.26
C TRP A 105 2.27 -4.91 10.39
N ASP A 106 3.52 -4.81 10.84
CA ASP A 106 3.89 -3.81 11.84
C ASP A 106 3.54 -2.40 11.34
N GLN A 107 2.99 -1.55 12.21
CA GLN A 107 2.60 -0.18 11.86
C GLN A 107 3.75 0.61 11.22
N LYS A 108 5.00 0.36 11.64
CA LYS A 108 6.18 1.05 11.10
C LYS A 108 6.37 0.80 9.62
N LEU A 109 5.93 -0.34 9.08
CA LEU A 109 6.01 -0.61 7.64
C LEU A 109 5.13 0.36 6.82
N PHE A 110 4.07 0.90 7.42
CA PHE A 110 3.24 1.93 6.80
C PHE A 110 3.93 3.30 6.86
N ILE A 111 4.43 3.69 8.04
CA ILE A 111 4.77 5.10 8.33
C ILE A 111 6.27 5.45 8.20
N TRP A 112 7.17 4.47 8.26
CA TRP A 112 8.62 4.71 8.37
C TRP A 112 9.19 5.56 7.23
N TYR A 113 8.76 5.30 5.99
CA TYR A 113 9.22 6.05 4.82
C TYR A 113 8.83 7.52 4.87
N PHE A 114 7.63 7.82 5.36
CA PHE A 114 7.12 9.19 5.46
C PHE A 114 7.60 9.91 6.73
N ALA A 115 8.03 9.18 7.75
CA ALA A 115 8.62 9.74 8.96
C ALA A 115 10.00 10.37 8.73
N LYS A 116 10.79 9.84 7.78
CA LYS A 116 12.15 10.33 7.47
C LYS A 116 12.16 11.56 6.57
N GLU A 117 11.16 11.72 5.70
CA GLU A 117 11.12 12.81 4.72
C GLU A 117 10.99 14.19 5.38
N THR A 118 10.48 14.25 6.62
CA THR A 118 10.42 15.50 7.40
C THR A 118 11.82 16.00 7.83
N LEU A 119 12.84 15.14 7.87
CA LEU A 119 14.19 15.54 8.27
C LEU A 119 14.96 16.25 7.14
N LYS A 120 14.57 16.08 5.87
CA LYS A 120 15.23 16.74 4.74
C LYS A 120 14.79 18.19 4.52
N LYS A 121 13.71 18.66 5.16
CA LYS A 121 13.20 20.04 5.01
C LYS A 121 13.70 21.02 6.07
N VAL A 122 14.66 20.61 6.92
CA VAL A 122 15.23 21.47 7.98
C VAL A 122 16.77 21.56 7.82
N SER A 123 17.27 21.55 6.59
CA SER A 123 18.70 21.72 6.28
C SER A 123 18.88 22.80 5.22
#